data_AF-A0A7V5M7V5-F1
#
_entry.id   AF-A0A7V5M7V5-F1
#
_cell.length_a   1.000
_cell.length_b   1.000
_cell.length_c   1.000
_cell.angle_alpha   90.00
_cell.angle_beta   90.00
_cell.angle_gamma   90.00
#
_symmetry.space_group_name_H-M   'P 1'
#
loop_
_entity.id
_entity.type
_entity.pdbx_description
1 polymer ?
#
loop_
_entity_poly.entity_id
_entity_poly.type
_entity_poly.pdbx_seq_one_letter_code
_entity_poly.pdbx_strand_id
1 'polypeptide(L)'
;MLEGFVPYKKEVVEKYRSKRWWLGLTLGDLFDKATDLYPRKEALVDEKSRYTFAQLREKVDRLAIALLNEGITKGDRVMIQLPNWAEFIFAYYAVQKIGAISLILVSRHSIKEVSHLCSLIGAKAWILPWKYRKIDYEPIIEGVKENNPQLSKIFIAGEDVPPKMIGLNDLINQINLKEYPPNYLEKFRPDPGDVCTVLPTGGTTGFPKAVPRTHESYINNCEYLARAWELNSLDNCLIMTPVGHNLAVVVGVVGCIFSCAKIVLLDSAQPEDFCEMVQREKITCTALVPVLV
;
A
#
# COMPACT_ATOMS: atom_id res chain seq x y z
N MET A 1 -20.36 -4.76 -1.29
CA MET A 1 -19.98 -3.80 -2.36
C MET A 1 -19.87 -2.43 -1.69
N LEU A 2 -18.81 -1.66 -2.00
CA LEU A 2 -18.58 -0.34 -1.38
C LEU A 2 -19.73 0.63 -1.74
N GLU A 3 -20.28 1.32 -0.75
CA GLU A 3 -21.32 2.33 -0.98
C GLU A 3 -20.78 3.47 -1.86
N GLY A 4 -21.58 3.95 -2.82
CA GLY A 4 -21.18 4.98 -3.78
C GLY A 4 -20.29 4.50 -4.93
N PHE A 5 -19.84 3.23 -4.93
CA PHE A 5 -19.13 2.65 -6.07
C PHE A 5 -20.11 2.27 -7.19
N VAL A 6 -19.79 2.69 -8.42
CA VAL A 6 -20.51 2.27 -9.63
C VAL A 6 -19.79 1.05 -10.23
N PRO A 7 -20.36 -0.17 -10.12
CA PRO A 7 -19.73 -1.36 -10.66
C PRO A 7 -19.73 -1.36 -12.19
N TYR A 8 -18.79 -2.10 -12.78
CA TYR A 8 -18.81 -2.37 -14.21
C TYR A 8 -20.05 -3.18 -14.61
N LYS A 9 -20.60 -2.92 -15.79
CA LYS A 9 -21.71 -3.71 -16.35
C LYS A 9 -21.28 -5.18 -16.50
N LYS A 10 -22.18 -6.13 -16.24
CA LYS A 10 -21.90 -7.58 -16.30
C LYS A 10 -21.24 -8.01 -17.62
N GLU A 11 -21.75 -7.53 -18.75
CA GLU A 11 -21.19 -7.80 -20.08
C GLU A 11 -19.72 -7.35 -20.23
N VAL A 12 -19.34 -6.25 -19.58
CA VAL A 12 -17.95 -5.76 -19.55
C VAL A 12 -17.10 -6.70 -18.70
N VAL A 13 -17.57 -7.07 -17.52
CA VAL A 13 -16.87 -8.01 -16.63
C VAL A 13 -16.62 -9.35 -17.36
N GLU A 14 -17.64 -9.92 -17.98
CA GLU A 14 -17.57 -11.17 -18.75
C GLU A 14 -16.59 -11.06 -19.93
N LYS A 15 -16.65 -9.96 -20.69
CA LYS A 15 -15.71 -9.70 -21.79
C LYS A 15 -14.26 -9.63 -21.30
N TYR A 16 -13.99 -8.91 -20.22
CA TYR A 16 -12.62 -8.70 -19.73
C TYR A 16 -12.03 -9.98 -19.13
N ARG A 17 -12.84 -10.76 -18.43
CA ARG A 17 -12.44 -12.07 -17.89
C ARG A 17 -12.25 -13.12 -18.98
N SER A 18 -13.17 -13.22 -19.95
CA SER A 18 -13.05 -14.18 -21.07
C SER A 18 -11.82 -13.89 -21.95
N LYS A 19 -11.46 -12.62 -22.14
CA LYS A 19 -10.23 -12.21 -22.83
C LYS A 19 -8.97 -12.31 -21.97
N ARG A 20 -9.08 -12.72 -20.70
CA ARG A 20 -7.99 -12.79 -19.73
C ARG A 20 -7.25 -11.47 -19.52
N TRP A 21 -7.93 -10.35 -19.74
CA TRP A 21 -7.43 -9.04 -19.31
C TRP A 21 -7.58 -8.87 -17.80
N TRP A 22 -8.65 -9.45 -17.25
CA TRP A 22 -8.82 -9.57 -15.81
C TRP A 22 -8.55 -11.01 -15.39
N LEU A 23 -7.46 -11.19 -14.64
CA LEU A 23 -6.91 -12.50 -14.29
C LEU A 23 -7.70 -13.25 -13.20
N GLY A 24 -8.69 -12.61 -12.57
CA GLY A 24 -9.41 -13.18 -11.43
C GLY A 24 -8.54 -13.31 -10.16
N LEU A 25 -7.49 -12.49 -10.07
CA LEU A 25 -6.58 -12.45 -8.92
C LEU A 25 -6.84 -11.22 -8.06
N THR A 26 -6.51 -11.32 -6.77
CA THR A 26 -6.42 -10.20 -5.83
C THR A 26 -4.98 -9.70 -5.74
N LEU A 27 -4.78 -8.51 -5.16
CA LEU A 27 -3.43 -7.99 -4.90
C LEU A 27 -2.71 -8.83 -3.83
N GLY A 28 -3.46 -9.45 -2.91
CA GLY A 28 -2.92 -10.43 -1.97
C GLY A 28 -2.41 -11.68 -2.68
N ASP A 29 -3.18 -12.22 -3.63
CA ASP A 29 -2.77 -13.40 -4.42
C ASP A 29 -1.48 -13.14 -5.20
N LEU A 30 -1.37 -11.95 -5.78
CA LEU A 30 -0.19 -11.56 -6.55
C LEU A 30 1.06 -11.51 -5.67
N PHE A 31 0.92 -10.95 -4.47
CA PHE A 31 1.96 -10.90 -3.46
C PHE A 31 2.36 -12.31 -2.99
N ASP A 32 1.38 -13.13 -2.60
CA ASP A 32 1.63 -14.51 -2.18
C ASP A 32 2.36 -15.30 -3.27
N LYS A 33 1.89 -15.24 -4.51
CA LYS A 33 2.53 -15.90 -5.65
C LYS A 33 3.99 -15.47 -5.84
N ALA A 34 4.28 -14.18 -5.79
CA ALA A 34 5.65 -13.69 -5.91
C ALA A 34 6.55 -14.24 -4.79
N THR A 35 6.01 -14.27 -3.56
CA THR A 35 6.75 -14.73 -2.39
C THR A 35 6.97 -16.24 -2.35
N ASP A 36 6.04 -17.02 -2.92
CA ASP A 36 6.18 -18.47 -3.07
C ASP A 36 7.20 -18.84 -4.16
N LEU A 37 7.27 -18.06 -5.24
CA LEU A 37 8.20 -18.31 -6.36
C LEU A 37 9.65 -18.00 -5.99
N TYR A 38 9.91 -16.91 -5.26
CA TYR A 38 11.27 -16.42 -4.98
C TYR A 38 11.52 -16.12 -3.49
N PRO A 39 11.24 -17.05 -2.55
CA PRO A 39 11.22 -16.76 -1.12
C PRO A 39 12.56 -16.21 -0.59
N ARG A 40 13.69 -16.64 -1.17
CA ARG A 40 15.04 -16.25 -0.75
C ARG A 40 15.59 -15.02 -1.48
N LYS A 41 14.92 -14.54 -2.53
CA LYS A 41 15.35 -13.35 -3.26
C LYS A 41 15.06 -12.11 -2.40
N GLU A 42 16.00 -11.16 -2.40
CA GLU A 42 15.78 -9.83 -1.82
C GLU A 42 14.64 -9.11 -2.56
N ALA A 43 13.59 -8.76 -1.80
CA ALA A 43 12.33 -8.22 -2.31
C ALA A 43 12.21 -6.72 -2.04
N LEU A 44 12.70 -6.27 -0.90
CA LEU A 44 12.52 -4.90 -0.42
C LEU A 44 13.77 -4.44 0.31
N VAL A 45 14.24 -3.25 -0.05
CA VAL A 45 15.31 -2.54 0.64
C VAL A 45 14.85 -1.11 0.86
N ASP A 46 15.04 -0.60 2.07
CA ASP A 46 15.01 0.84 2.35
C ASP A 46 16.34 1.24 3.00
N GLU A 47 16.43 2.45 3.57
CA GLU A 47 17.66 2.94 4.19
C GLU A 47 18.09 2.15 5.44
N LYS A 48 17.17 1.47 6.13
CA LYS A 48 17.41 0.83 7.43
C LYS A 48 17.32 -0.69 7.37
N SER A 49 16.58 -1.22 6.40
CA SER A 49 16.10 -2.59 6.42
C SER A 49 16.23 -3.26 5.07
N ARG A 50 16.42 -4.58 5.11
CA ARG A 50 16.44 -5.46 3.94
C ARG A 50 15.59 -6.68 4.21
N TYR A 51 14.73 -7.03 3.26
CA TYR A 51 13.84 -8.17 3.36
C TYR A 51 13.92 -9.02 2.10
N THR A 52 14.10 -10.32 2.30
CA THR A 52 13.74 -11.31 1.29
C THR A 52 12.22 -11.38 1.12
N PHE A 53 11.72 -11.96 0.03
CA PHE A 53 10.28 -12.14 -0.16
C PHE A 53 9.64 -12.94 0.99
N ALA A 54 10.31 -13.96 1.52
CA ALA A 54 9.79 -14.73 2.66
C ALA A 54 9.67 -13.87 3.92
N GLN A 55 10.68 -13.05 4.23
CA GLN A 55 10.63 -12.15 5.38
C GLN A 55 9.59 -11.05 5.19
N LEU A 56 9.47 -10.52 3.97
CA LEU A 56 8.45 -9.53 3.62
C LEU A 56 7.04 -10.12 3.80
N ARG A 57 6.82 -11.35 3.35
CA ARG A 57 5.56 -12.08 3.57
C ARG A 57 5.26 -12.25 5.04
N GLU A 58 6.26 -12.65 5.84
CA GLU A 58 6.07 -12.80 7.28
C GLU A 58 5.57 -11.50 7.92
N LYS A 59 6.18 -10.35 7.58
CA LYS A 59 5.76 -9.03 8.09
C LYS A 59 4.33 -8.68 7.66
N VAL A 60 4.00 -8.90 6.39
CA VAL A 60 2.67 -8.65 5.82
C VAL A 60 1.60 -9.53 6.49
N ASP A 61 1.87 -10.83 6.65
CA ASP A 61 0.90 -11.78 7.21
C ASP A 61 0.64 -11.52 8.69
N ARG A 62 1.70 -11.20 9.43
CA ARG A 62 1.58 -10.79 10.84
C ARG A 62 0.76 -9.51 10.97
N LEU A 63 1.02 -8.51 10.13
CA LEU A 63 0.23 -7.28 10.16
C LEU A 63 -1.23 -7.52 9.76
N ALA A 64 -1.49 -8.34 8.73
CA ALA A 64 -2.85 -8.68 8.29
C ALA A 64 -3.66 -9.31 9.43
N ILE A 65 -3.07 -10.26 10.15
CA ILE A 65 -3.67 -10.89 11.33
C ILE A 65 -3.86 -9.89 12.46
N ALA A 66 -2.87 -9.03 12.73
CA ALA A 66 -2.97 -8.02 13.77
C ALA A 66 -4.12 -7.03 13.49
N LEU A 67 -4.26 -6.59 12.24
CA LEU A 67 -5.36 -5.72 11.81
C LEU A 67 -6.74 -6.39 11.99
N LEU A 68 -6.85 -7.69 11.70
CA LEU A 68 -8.06 -8.47 11.98
C LEU A 68 -8.37 -8.52 13.49
N ASN A 69 -7.35 -8.72 14.34
CA ASN A 69 -7.51 -8.73 15.79
C ASN A 69 -7.91 -7.35 16.34
N GLU A 70 -7.45 -6.28 15.69
CA GLU A 70 -7.89 -4.89 15.95
C GLU A 70 -9.29 -4.58 15.40
N GLY A 71 -9.96 -5.57 14.79
CA GLY A 71 -11.32 -5.47 14.28
C GLY A 71 -11.43 -4.81 12.91
N ILE A 72 -10.34 -4.69 12.16
CA ILE A 72 -10.36 -4.26 10.75
C ILE A 72 -10.72 -5.47 9.89
N THR A 73 -11.80 -5.35 9.13
CA THR A 73 -12.38 -6.47 8.38
C THR A 73 -12.65 -6.10 6.92
N LYS A 74 -13.10 -7.07 6.13
CA LYS A 74 -13.41 -6.89 4.72
C LYS A 74 -14.34 -5.68 4.50
N GLY A 75 -13.95 -4.77 3.61
CA GLY A 75 -14.69 -3.56 3.27
C GLY A 75 -14.46 -2.37 4.20
N ASP A 76 -13.75 -2.53 5.32
CA ASP A 76 -13.31 -1.39 6.13
C ASP A 76 -12.27 -0.56 5.35
N ARG A 77 -12.31 0.77 5.51
CA ARG A 77 -11.40 1.68 4.81
C ARG A 77 -10.25 2.07 5.73
N VAL A 78 -9.02 1.90 5.24
CA VAL A 78 -7.77 2.16 5.97
C VAL A 78 -6.97 3.22 5.22
N MET A 79 -6.79 4.39 5.84
CA MET A 79 -5.89 5.41 5.30
C MET A 79 -4.44 5.00 5.56
N ILE A 80 -3.59 5.13 4.55
CA ILE A 80 -2.15 4.85 4.65
C ILE A 80 -1.41 6.11 4.20
N GLN A 81 -0.75 6.77 5.14
CA GLN A 81 0.02 8.00 4.90
C GLN A 81 1.44 7.82 5.46
N LEU A 82 2.25 7.07 4.74
CA LEU A 82 3.60 6.74 5.16
C LEU A 82 4.64 7.34 4.19
N PRO A 83 5.85 7.65 4.68
CA PRO A 83 7.00 7.92 3.83
C PRO A 83 7.42 6.69 3.03
N ASN A 84 8.53 6.80 2.28
CA ASN A 84 9.13 5.70 1.53
C ASN A 84 9.84 4.71 2.48
N TRP A 85 9.09 4.11 3.40
CA TRP A 85 9.56 3.14 4.40
C TRP A 85 8.97 1.76 4.11
N ALA A 86 9.65 0.71 4.57
CA ALA A 86 9.17 -0.66 4.41
C ALA A 86 7.76 -0.89 4.98
N GLU A 87 7.40 -0.19 6.06
CA GLU A 87 6.06 -0.24 6.67
C GLU A 87 4.93 0.10 5.70
N PHE A 88 5.18 0.91 4.66
CA PHE A 88 4.20 1.16 3.62
C PHE A 88 3.84 -0.12 2.87
N ILE A 89 4.84 -0.92 2.51
CA ILE A 89 4.64 -2.19 1.80
C ILE A 89 3.93 -3.19 2.71
N PHE A 90 4.30 -3.22 3.99
CA PHE A 90 3.62 -4.07 4.98
C PHE A 90 2.14 -3.72 5.07
N ALA A 91 1.83 -2.45 5.34
CA ALA A 91 0.48 -1.95 5.51
C ALA A 91 -0.36 -2.14 4.24
N TYR A 92 0.20 -1.80 3.08
CA TYR A 92 -0.51 -1.90 1.81
C TYR A 92 -0.97 -3.33 1.56
N TYR A 93 -0.06 -4.31 1.55
CA TYR A 93 -0.44 -5.70 1.26
C TYR A 93 -1.21 -6.38 2.40
N ALA A 94 -0.98 -6.01 3.66
CA ALA A 94 -1.76 -6.53 4.78
C ALA A 94 -3.24 -6.16 4.65
N VAL A 95 -3.53 -4.90 4.29
CA VAL A 95 -4.89 -4.41 4.00
C VAL A 95 -5.51 -5.18 2.83
N GLN A 96 -4.74 -5.42 1.76
CA GLN A 96 -5.23 -6.17 0.59
C GLN A 96 -5.62 -7.61 0.94
N LYS A 97 -4.83 -8.30 1.77
CA LYS A 97 -5.06 -9.70 2.13
C LYS A 97 -6.34 -9.94 2.92
N ILE A 98 -6.77 -8.97 3.71
CA ILE A 98 -7.96 -9.07 4.55
C ILE A 98 -9.21 -8.49 3.89
N GLY A 99 -9.09 -8.05 2.62
CA GLY A 99 -10.17 -7.44 1.87
C GLY A 99 -10.59 -6.06 2.37
N ALA A 100 -9.75 -5.41 3.18
CA ALA A 100 -9.93 -4.01 3.53
C ALA A 100 -9.48 -3.11 2.36
N ILE A 101 -9.93 -1.86 2.37
CA ILE A 101 -9.77 -0.93 1.26
C ILE A 101 -8.76 0.15 1.65
N SER A 102 -7.62 0.21 0.97
CA SER A 102 -6.62 1.23 1.24
C SER A 102 -7.01 2.58 0.64
N LEU A 103 -6.90 3.68 1.38
CA LEU A 103 -6.77 5.03 0.81
C LEU A 103 -5.34 5.47 0.98
N ILE A 104 -4.64 5.67 -0.13
CA ILE A 104 -3.24 6.06 -0.11
C ILE A 104 -3.15 7.58 -0.12
N LEU A 105 -2.42 8.14 0.85
CA LEU A 105 -2.27 9.57 1.05
C LEU A 105 -0.79 9.98 0.95
N VAL A 106 -0.54 11.20 0.48
CA VAL A 106 0.80 11.81 0.52
C VAL A 106 0.96 12.63 1.80
N SER A 107 2.20 12.73 2.30
CA SER A 107 2.54 13.52 3.49
C SER A 107 2.23 15.02 3.38
N ARG A 108 2.03 15.53 2.17
CA ARG A 108 1.71 16.95 1.91
C ARG A 108 0.23 17.31 2.05
N HIS A 109 -0.67 16.34 2.21
CA HIS A 109 -2.09 16.65 2.40
C HIS A 109 -2.29 17.44 3.70
N SER A 110 -3.07 18.51 3.60
CA SER A 110 -3.50 19.31 4.75
C SER A 110 -4.52 18.57 5.61
N ILE A 111 -4.68 19.01 6.87
CA ILE A 111 -5.70 18.49 7.80
C ILE A 111 -7.10 18.50 7.15
N LYS A 112 -7.45 19.58 6.42
CA LYS A 112 -8.76 19.71 5.77
C LYS A 112 -8.95 18.66 4.67
N GLU A 113 -7.93 18.40 3.87
CA GLU A 113 -7.99 17.40 2.80
C GLU A 113 -8.08 15.98 3.37
N VAL A 114 -7.25 15.66 4.38
CA VAL A 114 -7.30 14.35 5.05
C VAL A 114 -8.64 14.14 5.74
N SER A 115 -9.15 15.14 6.47
CA SER A 115 -10.45 15.09 7.13
C SER A 115 -11.60 14.92 6.14
N HIS A 116 -11.59 15.67 5.03
CA HIS A 116 -12.57 15.52 3.95
C HIS A 116 -12.55 14.11 3.35
N LEU A 117 -11.38 13.59 3.01
CA LEU A 117 -11.24 12.25 2.45
C LEU A 117 -11.65 11.16 3.45
N CYS A 118 -11.27 11.30 4.72
CA CYS A 118 -11.65 10.40 5.80
C CYS A 118 -13.18 10.29 5.94
N SER A 119 -13.87 11.44 5.88
CA SER A 119 -15.32 11.52 5.90
C SER A 119 -15.94 10.91 4.65
N LEU A 120 -15.43 11.31 3.47
CA LEU A 120 -15.94 10.89 2.16
C LEU A 120 -15.93 9.37 1.98
N ILE A 121 -14.89 8.69 2.46
CA ILE A 121 -14.78 7.23 2.36
C ILE A 121 -15.22 6.51 3.64
N GLY A 122 -15.56 7.24 4.70
CA GLY A 122 -15.82 6.68 6.03
C GLY A 122 -14.66 5.80 6.54
N ALA A 123 -13.44 6.33 6.61
CA ALA A 123 -12.27 5.56 7.04
C ALA A 123 -12.35 5.14 8.51
N LYS A 124 -12.08 3.86 8.78
CA LYS A 124 -12.12 3.27 10.14
C LYS A 124 -10.76 3.34 10.83
N ALA A 125 -9.69 3.24 10.05
CA ALA A 125 -8.32 3.24 10.54
C ALA A 125 -7.40 4.16 9.74
N TRP A 126 -6.31 4.60 10.37
CA TRP A 126 -5.25 5.36 9.73
C TRP A 126 -3.87 4.91 10.22
N ILE A 127 -3.00 4.58 9.26
CA ILE A 127 -1.61 4.20 9.47
C ILE A 127 -0.71 5.35 9.00
N LEU A 128 0.10 5.89 9.90
CA LEU A 128 0.95 7.07 9.65
C LEU A 128 2.14 7.13 10.63
N PRO A 129 3.19 7.93 10.38
CA PRO A 129 4.23 8.15 11.39
C PRO A 129 3.76 9.16 12.45
N TRP A 130 4.40 9.18 13.61
CA TRP A 130 4.15 10.24 14.59
C TRP A 130 4.79 11.57 14.16
N LYS A 131 6.03 11.49 13.66
CA LYS A 131 6.78 12.61 13.11
C LYS A 131 7.42 12.22 11.80
N TYR A 132 7.45 13.16 10.86
CA TYR A 132 8.17 12.98 9.61
C TYR A 132 8.74 14.29 9.10
N ARG A 133 10.07 14.36 9.00
CA ARG A 133 10.80 15.60 8.65
C ARG A 133 10.38 16.74 9.59
N LYS A 134 9.70 17.77 9.07
CA LYS A 134 9.22 18.93 9.84
C LYS A 134 7.75 18.82 10.25
N ILE A 135 7.11 17.68 10.00
CA ILE A 135 5.68 17.46 10.24
C ILE A 135 5.54 16.70 11.56
N ASP A 136 4.78 17.30 12.47
CA ASP A 136 4.22 16.64 13.66
C ASP A 136 2.78 16.25 13.35
N TYR A 137 2.47 14.95 13.43
CA TYR A 137 1.14 14.45 13.09
C TYR A 137 0.17 14.48 14.27
N GLU A 138 0.60 14.73 15.51
CA GLU A 138 -0.29 14.82 16.66
C GLU A 138 -1.47 15.80 16.44
N PRO A 139 -1.24 17.09 16.12
CA PRO A 139 -2.34 18.03 15.90
C PRO A 139 -3.18 17.69 14.65
N ILE A 140 -2.59 16.99 13.68
CA ILE A 140 -3.29 16.55 12.47
C ILE A 140 -4.26 15.42 12.82
N ILE A 141 -3.81 14.44 13.62
CA ILE A 141 -4.62 13.32 14.09
C ILE A 141 -5.80 13.84 14.90
N GLU A 142 -5.58 14.77 15.83
CA GLU A 142 -6.62 15.36 16.66
C GLU A 142 -7.69 16.05 15.80
N GLY A 143 -7.29 16.98 14.92
CA GLY A 143 -8.23 17.73 14.08
C GLY A 143 -9.00 16.86 13.07
N VAL A 144 -8.40 15.78 12.58
CA VAL A 144 -9.11 14.81 11.71
C VAL A 144 -10.12 14.02 12.54
N LYS A 145 -9.76 13.51 13.73
CA LYS A 145 -10.65 12.72 14.58
C LYS A 145 -11.85 13.50 15.09
N GLU A 146 -11.69 14.77 15.42
CA GLU A 146 -12.79 15.65 15.86
C GLU A 146 -13.97 15.66 14.87
N ASN A 147 -13.67 15.64 13.58
CA ASN A 147 -14.66 15.69 12.51
C ASN A 147 -15.05 14.30 11.96
N ASN A 148 -14.39 13.24 12.43
CA ASN A 148 -14.52 11.89 11.90
C ASN A 148 -14.59 10.86 13.04
N PRO A 149 -15.70 10.78 13.80
CA PRO A 149 -15.85 9.85 14.91
C PRO A 149 -15.79 8.38 14.49
N GLN A 150 -16.01 8.07 13.20
CA GLN A 150 -15.83 6.74 12.63
C GLN A 150 -14.36 6.29 12.58
N LEU A 151 -13.41 7.24 12.63
CA LEU A 151 -11.97 6.96 12.66
C LEU A 151 -11.55 6.50 14.06
N SER A 152 -11.75 5.21 14.31
CA SER A 152 -11.61 4.58 15.62
C SER A 152 -10.21 4.05 15.92
N LYS A 153 -9.39 3.78 14.89
CA LYS A 153 -8.06 3.17 15.03
C LYS A 153 -6.97 4.03 14.40
N ILE A 154 -5.91 4.30 15.15
CA ILE A 154 -4.71 5.00 14.67
C ILE A 154 -3.51 4.11 14.97
N PHE A 155 -2.71 3.82 13.95
CA PHE A 155 -1.51 2.99 14.06
C PHE A 155 -0.29 3.82 13.67
N ILE A 156 0.71 3.85 14.54
CA ILE A 156 1.91 4.67 14.38
C ILE A 156 3.06 3.82 13.84
N ALA A 157 3.56 4.16 12.67
CA ALA A 157 4.73 3.52 12.07
C ALA A 157 6.04 4.21 12.48
N GLY A 158 7.14 3.44 12.44
CA GLY A 158 8.45 3.88 12.91
C GLY A 158 8.68 3.61 14.40
N GLU A 159 9.76 4.19 14.92
CA GLU A 159 10.23 3.96 16.30
C GLU A 159 9.68 4.97 17.32
N ASP A 160 9.32 6.18 16.87
CA ASP A 160 8.77 7.23 17.73
C ASP A 160 7.26 6.99 17.94
N VAL A 161 6.93 6.09 18.87
CA VAL A 161 5.55 5.76 19.24
C VAL A 161 5.23 6.31 20.64
N PRO A 162 4.28 7.25 20.75
CA PRO A 162 3.85 7.76 22.05
C PRO A 162 3.20 6.67 22.93
N PRO A 163 3.30 6.74 24.27
CA PRO A 163 2.83 5.68 25.18
C PRO A 163 1.35 5.27 25.08
N LYS A 164 0.48 6.11 24.51
CA LYS A 164 -0.96 5.86 24.35
C LYS A 164 -1.37 5.49 22.92
N MET A 165 -0.41 5.45 22.00
CA MET A 165 -0.65 5.11 20.61
C MET A 165 -0.27 3.65 20.35
N ILE A 166 -0.85 3.07 19.30
CA ILE A 166 -0.59 1.68 18.92
C ILE A 166 0.54 1.68 17.89
N GLY A 167 1.70 1.12 18.24
CA GLY A 167 2.83 0.95 17.33
C GLY A 167 2.56 -0.12 16.28
N LEU A 168 2.79 0.20 15.00
CA LEU A 168 2.61 -0.75 13.90
C LEU A 168 3.59 -1.93 14.00
N ASN A 169 4.84 -1.64 14.36
CA ASN A 169 5.87 -2.66 14.55
C ASN A 169 5.57 -3.55 15.77
N ASP A 170 4.97 -2.99 16.83
CA ASP A 170 4.54 -3.76 18.00
C ASP A 170 3.41 -4.73 17.64
N LEU A 171 2.41 -4.28 16.87
CA LEU A 171 1.35 -5.15 16.37
C LEU A 171 1.89 -6.32 15.55
N ILE A 172 2.83 -6.05 14.64
CA ILE A 172 3.50 -7.09 13.86
C ILE A 172 4.20 -8.07 14.80
N ASN A 173 4.99 -7.55 15.75
CA ASN A 173 5.84 -8.36 16.63
C ASN A 173 5.04 -9.21 17.62
N GLN A 174 3.83 -8.80 18.00
CA GLN A 174 2.93 -9.56 18.87
C GLN A 174 2.32 -10.79 18.20
N ILE A 175 2.20 -10.80 16.88
CA ILE A 175 1.63 -11.97 16.17
C ILE A 175 2.68 -13.06 16.00
N ASN A 176 2.40 -14.24 16.56
CA ASN A 176 3.12 -15.46 16.30
C ASN A 176 2.36 -16.32 15.28
N LEU A 177 2.87 -16.43 14.05
CA LEU A 177 2.17 -17.14 12.96
C LEU A 177 1.92 -18.63 13.27
N LYS A 178 2.66 -19.25 14.20
CA LYS A 178 2.47 -20.65 14.58
C LYS A 178 1.18 -20.91 15.36
N GLU A 179 0.56 -19.87 15.91
CA GLU A 179 -0.72 -19.96 16.64
C GLU A 179 -1.92 -20.00 15.70
N TYR A 180 -1.70 -19.75 14.41
CA TYR A 180 -2.73 -19.73 13.38
C TYR A 180 -2.55 -20.94 12.45
N PRO A 181 -3.65 -21.54 11.94
CA PRO A 181 -3.54 -22.63 10.98
C PRO A 181 -2.82 -22.16 9.70
N PRO A 182 -2.16 -23.08 8.97
CA PRO A 182 -1.62 -22.77 7.65
C PRO A 182 -2.69 -22.14 6.76
N ASN A 183 -2.31 -21.13 5.96
CA ASN A 183 -3.21 -20.40 5.07
C ASN A 183 -4.40 -19.73 5.78
N TYR A 184 -4.26 -19.37 7.06
CA TYR A 184 -5.31 -18.70 7.84
C TYR A 184 -5.93 -17.48 7.13
N LEU A 185 -5.14 -16.74 6.36
CA LEU A 185 -5.58 -15.53 5.65
C LEU A 185 -6.47 -15.82 4.43
N GLU A 186 -6.43 -17.03 3.85
CA GLU A 186 -7.24 -17.40 2.67
C GLU A 186 -8.75 -17.25 2.91
N LYS A 187 -9.21 -17.50 4.14
CA LYS A 187 -10.63 -17.33 4.48
C LYS A 187 -11.10 -15.87 4.45
N PHE A 188 -10.17 -14.91 4.43
CA PHE A 188 -10.45 -13.48 4.33
C PHE A 188 -10.20 -12.90 2.93
N ARG A 189 -9.73 -13.74 2.00
CA ARG A 189 -9.43 -13.34 0.63
C ARG A 189 -10.65 -12.64 -0.01
N PRO A 190 -10.50 -11.40 -0.53
CA PRO A 190 -11.61 -10.68 -1.15
C PRO A 190 -12.00 -11.25 -2.53
N ASP A 191 -13.13 -10.79 -3.08
CA ASP A 191 -13.44 -11.06 -4.48
C ASP A 191 -12.54 -10.17 -5.38
N PRO A 192 -12.00 -10.67 -6.50
CA PRO A 192 -11.22 -9.85 -7.43
C PRO A 192 -11.96 -8.61 -7.98
N GLY A 193 -13.29 -8.64 -8.00
CA GLY A 193 -14.15 -7.51 -8.37
C GLY A 193 -14.44 -6.54 -7.22
N ASP A 194 -14.02 -6.84 -5.98
CA ASP A 194 -14.13 -5.90 -4.87
C ASP A 194 -13.17 -4.73 -5.05
N VAL A 195 -13.58 -3.55 -4.54
CA VAL A 195 -12.72 -2.36 -4.47
C VAL A 195 -11.57 -2.64 -3.50
N CYS A 196 -10.34 -2.38 -3.94
CA CYS A 196 -9.12 -2.70 -3.20
C CYS A 196 -8.36 -1.46 -2.74
N THR A 197 -8.43 -0.39 -3.53
CA THR A 197 -7.78 0.88 -3.22
C THR A 197 -8.60 2.05 -3.73
N VAL A 198 -8.56 3.15 -3.00
CA VAL A 198 -9.10 4.45 -3.38
C VAL A 198 -7.92 5.39 -3.58
N LEU A 199 -7.92 6.08 -4.71
CA LEU A 199 -6.91 7.06 -5.06
C LEU A 199 -7.50 8.47 -4.94
N PRO A 200 -6.85 9.39 -4.20
CA PRO A 200 -7.26 10.78 -4.22
C PRO A 200 -6.82 11.42 -5.54
N THR A 201 -7.68 12.27 -6.10
CA THR A 201 -7.30 13.11 -7.25
C THR A 201 -7.45 14.58 -6.89
N GLY A 202 -6.46 15.39 -7.26
CA GLY A 202 -6.59 16.85 -7.22
C GLY A 202 -7.80 17.27 -8.07
N GLY A 203 -8.82 17.82 -7.42
CA GLY A 203 -10.01 18.34 -8.10
C GLY A 203 -9.80 19.79 -8.51
N THR A 204 -10.32 20.18 -9.68
CA THR A 204 -10.42 21.59 -10.08
C THR A 204 -11.46 22.36 -9.27
N THR A 205 -12.25 21.67 -8.43
CA THR A 205 -13.40 22.18 -7.67
C THR A 205 -13.11 22.40 -6.18
N GLY A 206 -11.83 22.41 -5.76
CA GLY A 206 -11.41 22.79 -4.40
C GLY A 206 -11.11 21.62 -3.44
N PHE A 207 -11.91 20.54 -3.45
CA PHE A 207 -11.66 19.35 -2.62
C PHE A 207 -11.27 18.11 -3.44
N PRO A 208 -10.37 17.24 -2.92
CA PRO A 208 -10.00 16.00 -3.58
C PRO A 208 -11.19 15.06 -3.79
N LYS A 209 -11.22 14.36 -4.94
CA LYS A 209 -12.19 13.30 -5.23
C LYS A 209 -11.60 11.93 -4.93
N ALA A 210 -12.46 10.97 -4.59
CA ALA A 210 -12.10 9.56 -4.39
C ALA A 210 -12.31 8.75 -5.67
N VAL A 211 -11.27 8.04 -6.12
CA VAL A 211 -11.32 7.16 -7.30
C VAL A 211 -11.13 5.70 -6.86
N PRO A 212 -12.22 4.93 -6.65
CA PRO A 212 -12.14 3.53 -6.28
C PRO A 212 -11.64 2.66 -7.44
N ARG A 213 -10.79 1.69 -7.13
CA ARG A 213 -10.23 0.70 -8.06
C ARG A 213 -10.47 -0.70 -7.52
N THR A 214 -10.97 -1.60 -8.36
CA THR A 214 -11.09 -3.02 -8.02
C THR A 214 -9.76 -3.74 -8.19
N HIS A 215 -9.55 -4.87 -7.51
CA HIS A 215 -8.31 -5.65 -7.66
C HIS A 215 -8.03 -5.97 -9.13
N GLU A 216 -9.01 -6.53 -9.85
CA GLU A 216 -8.84 -6.95 -11.25
C GLU A 216 -8.54 -5.76 -12.18
N SER A 217 -9.20 -4.61 -11.99
CA SER A 217 -8.96 -3.43 -12.80
C SER A 217 -7.61 -2.76 -12.51
N TYR A 218 -7.13 -2.86 -11.27
CA TYR A 218 -5.88 -2.28 -10.84
C TYR A 218 -4.69 -3.16 -11.26
N ILE A 219 -4.79 -4.47 -11.04
CA ILE A 219 -3.78 -5.46 -11.49
C ILE A 219 -3.61 -5.39 -13.00
N ASN A 220 -4.70 -5.36 -13.78
CA ASN A 220 -4.61 -5.23 -15.23
C ASN A 220 -3.85 -3.95 -15.65
N ASN A 221 -4.06 -2.83 -14.96
CA ASN A 221 -3.31 -1.62 -15.25
C ASN A 221 -1.81 -1.76 -14.95
N CYS A 222 -1.46 -2.37 -13.80
CA CYS A 222 -0.07 -2.57 -13.40
C CYS A 222 0.64 -3.59 -14.28
N GLU A 223 -0.02 -4.70 -14.64
CA GLU A 223 0.49 -5.76 -15.53
C GLU A 223 0.90 -5.20 -16.90
N TYR A 224 0.00 -4.45 -17.55
CA TYR A 224 0.30 -3.91 -18.88
C TYR A 224 1.41 -2.87 -18.84
N LEU A 225 1.51 -2.08 -17.76
CA LEU A 225 2.61 -1.14 -17.57
C LEU A 225 3.94 -1.87 -17.32
N ALA A 226 3.95 -2.86 -16.42
CA ALA A 226 5.14 -3.66 -16.14
C ALA A 226 5.66 -4.37 -17.39
N ARG A 227 4.76 -4.92 -18.22
CA ARG A 227 5.11 -5.52 -19.52
C ARG A 227 5.67 -4.51 -20.51
N ALA A 228 5.07 -3.32 -20.60
CA ALA A 228 5.55 -2.27 -21.49
C ALA A 228 6.96 -1.77 -21.11
N TRP A 229 7.32 -1.89 -19.83
CA TRP A 229 8.66 -1.59 -19.31
C TRP A 229 9.60 -2.79 -19.33
N GLU A 230 9.14 -3.95 -19.81
CA GLU A 230 9.89 -5.22 -19.80
C GLU A 230 10.39 -5.64 -18.39
N LEU A 231 9.69 -5.20 -17.35
CA LEU A 231 10.04 -5.52 -15.96
C LEU A 231 9.95 -7.03 -15.71
N ASN A 232 11.00 -7.56 -15.10
CA ASN A 232 11.15 -8.97 -14.80
C ASN A 232 11.85 -9.21 -13.45
N SER A 233 12.07 -10.47 -13.11
CA SER A 233 12.62 -10.86 -11.81
C SER A 233 14.11 -10.54 -11.64
N LEU A 234 14.79 -9.91 -12.59
CA LEU A 234 16.17 -9.44 -12.44
C LEU A 234 16.24 -7.94 -12.12
N ASP A 235 15.10 -7.24 -12.19
CA ASP A 235 15.06 -5.80 -11.98
C ASP A 235 15.17 -5.39 -10.51
N ASN A 236 15.82 -4.25 -10.32
CA ASN A 236 15.95 -3.52 -9.06
C ASN A 236 15.33 -2.13 -9.29
N CYS A 237 14.09 -1.96 -8.84
CA CYS A 237 13.32 -0.73 -9.08
C CYS A 237 13.49 0.26 -7.93
N LEU A 238 14.01 1.44 -8.24
CA LEU A 238 14.11 2.53 -7.27
C LEU A 238 12.84 3.37 -7.24
N ILE A 239 12.25 3.48 -6.05
CA ILE A 239 11.13 4.35 -5.73
C ILE A 239 11.64 5.53 -4.88
N MET A 240 11.95 6.63 -5.56
CA MET A 240 12.22 7.93 -4.91
C MET A 240 10.97 8.81 -4.86
N THR A 241 10.03 8.63 -5.81
CA THR A 241 8.73 9.31 -5.74
C THR A 241 7.95 8.86 -4.50
N PRO A 242 7.16 9.74 -3.86
CA PRO A 242 6.40 9.35 -2.67
C PRO A 242 5.50 8.14 -2.92
N VAL A 243 5.61 7.10 -2.09
CA VAL A 243 4.73 5.90 -2.12
C VAL A 243 3.25 6.25 -1.92
N GLY A 244 2.97 7.42 -1.35
CA GLY A 244 1.64 8.02 -1.28
C GLY A 244 1.01 8.39 -2.64
N HIS A 245 1.77 8.36 -3.73
CA HIS A 245 1.32 8.73 -5.07
C HIS A 245 1.13 7.50 -5.96
N ASN A 246 0.07 7.48 -6.77
CA ASN A 246 -0.29 6.32 -7.59
C ASN A 246 0.81 5.89 -8.57
N LEU A 247 1.66 6.81 -9.05
CA LEU A 247 2.83 6.49 -9.87
C LEU A 247 3.75 5.46 -9.20
N ALA A 248 4.10 5.70 -7.93
CA ALA A 248 4.97 4.82 -7.16
C ALA A 248 4.32 3.44 -6.96
N VAL A 249 3.01 3.41 -6.71
CA VAL A 249 2.29 2.18 -6.44
C VAL A 249 2.14 1.32 -7.69
N VAL A 250 1.71 1.91 -8.81
CA VAL A 250 1.45 1.16 -10.05
C VAL A 250 2.74 0.62 -10.66
N VAL A 251 3.79 1.44 -10.75
CA VAL A 251 5.05 1.05 -11.39
C VAL A 251 5.97 0.35 -10.39
N GLY A 252 6.22 0.98 -9.24
CA GLY A 252 7.24 0.55 -8.30
C GLY A 252 6.79 -0.51 -7.31
N VAL A 253 5.54 -0.51 -6.85
CA VAL A 253 5.07 -1.46 -5.82
C VAL A 253 4.39 -2.67 -6.45
N VAL A 254 3.25 -2.48 -7.11
CA VAL A 254 2.47 -3.56 -7.70
C VAL A 254 3.15 -4.10 -8.95
N GLY A 255 3.72 -3.24 -9.79
CA GLY A 255 4.51 -3.66 -10.96
C GLY A 255 5.69 -4.55 -10.59
N CYS A 256 6.45 -4.19 -9.55
CA CYS A 256 7.56 -5.01 -9.07
C CYS A 256 7.12 -6.35 -8.48
N ILE A 257 6.07 -6.37 -7.64
CA ILE A 257 5.54 -7.63 -7.12
C ILE A 257 5.01 -8.51 -8.24
N PHE A 258 4.32 -7.93 -9.24
CA PHE A 258 3.87 -8.67 -10.43
C PHE A 258 5.02 -9.36 -11.16
N SER A 259 6.13 -8.63 -11.38
CA SER A 259 7.31 -9.12 -12.08
C SER A 259 8.32 -9.85 -11.17
N CYS A 260 8.01 -10.04 -9.89
CA CYS A 260 8.94 -10.58 -8.87
C CYS A 260 10.26 -9.79 -8.79
N ALA A 261 10.25 -8.50 -9.10
CA ALA A 261 11.38 -7.58 -9.05
C ALA A 261 11.68 -7.12 -7.61
N LYS A 262 12.89 -6.62 -7.37
CA LYS A 262 13.28 -6.02 -6.10
C LYS A 262 12.80 -4.58 -6.03
N ILE A 263 12.17 -4.19 -4.93
CA ILE A 263 11.79 -2.83 -4.60
C ILE A 263 12.90 -2.18 -3.77
N VAL A 264 13.34 -1.00 -4.17
CA VAL A 264 14.28 -0.15 -3.41
C VAL A 264 13.59 1.16 -3.10
N LEU A 265 13.40 1.45 -1.82
CA LEU A 265 12.80 2.70 -1.35
C LEU A 265 13.89 3.68 -0.97
N LEU A 266 13.74 4.93 -1.41
CA LEU A 266 14.60 6.05 -1.01
C LEU A 266 13.72 7.16 -0.43
N ASP A 267 14.00 7.59 0.79
CA ASP A 267 13.25 8.64 1.51
C ASP A 267 13.98 9.99 1.47
N SER A 268 14.64 10.25 0.34
CA SER A 268 15.35 11.51 0.07
C SER A 268 14.87 12.15 -1.24
N ALA A 269 15.16 13.44 -1.36
CA ALA A 269 15.00 14.19 -2.59
C ALA A 269 16.34 14.77 -3.09
N GLN A 270 17.46 14.40 -2.46
CA GLN A 270 18.79 14.86 -2.85
C GLN A 270 19.33 14.02 -4.02
N PRO A 271 19.88 14.65 -5.07
CA PRO A 271 20.49 13.93 -6.20
C PRO A 271 21.65 13.01 -5.78
N GLU A 272 22.40 13.38 -4.75
CA GLU A 272 23.54 12.60 -4.24
C GLU A 272 23.06 11.26 -3.68
N ASP A 273 22.00 11.27 -2.86
CA ASP A 273 21.43 10.06 -2.28
C ASP A 273 20.83 9.16 -3.36
N PHE A 274 20.24 9.75 -4.41
CA PHE A 274 19.77 9.01 -5.59
C PHE A 274 20.93 8.30 -6.30
N CYS A 275 22.00 9.03 -6.63
CA CYS A 275 23.18 8.48 -7.30
C CYS A 275 23.84 7.38 -6.46
N GLU A 276 23.97 7.58 -5.15
CA GLU A 276 24.51 6.57 -4.23
C GLU A 276 23.64 5.31 -4.24
N MET A 277 22.32 5.46 -4.13
CA MET A 277 21.39 4.34 -4.13
C MET A 277 21.40 3.59 -5.46
N VAL A 278 21.49 4.31 -6.60
CA VAL A 278 21.63 3.72 -7.94
C VAL A 278 22.87 2.84 -8.03
N GLN A 279 24.01 3.35 -7.59
CA GLN A 279 25.27 2.61 -7.62
C GLN A 279 25.27 1.42 -6.64
N ARG A 280 24.81 1.63 -5.41
CA ARG A 280 24.86 0.63 -4.33
C ARG A 280 23.92 -0.55 -4.60
N GLU A 281 22.67 -0.27 -4.99
CA GLU A 281 21.66 -1.31 -5.19
C GLU A 281 21.58 -1.81 -6.64
N LYS A 282 22.42 -1.29 -7.54
CA LYS A 282 22.45 -1.63 -8.98
C LYS A 282 21.06 -1.47 -9.61
N ILE A 283 20.51 -0.28 -9.46
CA ILE A 283 19.15 0.05 -9.93
C ILE A 283 19.06 -0.12 -11.44
N THR A 284 18.00 -0.80 -11.90
CA THR A 284 17.75 -1.06 -13.33
C THR A 284 16.62 -0.22 -13.88
N CYS A 285 15.70 0.23 -13.03
CA CYS A 285 14.58 1.07 -13.44
C CYS A 285 14.12 2.02 -12.31
N THR A 286 13.54 3.15 -12.69
CA THR A 286 12.95 4.12 -11.77
C THR A 286 11.94 4.99 -12.52
N ALA A 287 10.94 5.51 -11.79
CA ALA A 287 9.99 6.47 -12.34
C ALA A 287 10.10 7.78 -11.56
N LEU A 288 10.39 8.86 -12.26
CA LEU A 288 10.55 10.21 -11.69
C LEU A 288 9.53 11.18 -12.28
N VAL A 289 9.39 12.34 -11.65
CA VAL A 289 8.62 13.48 -12.17
C VAL A 289 9.60 14.54 -12.69
N PRO A 290 9.19 15.44 -13.61
CA PRO A 290 10.12 16.39 -14.24
C PRO A 290 10.91 17.28 -13.27
N VAL A 291 10.38 17.56 -12.08
CA VAL A 291 11.08 18.38 -11.07
C VAL A 291 12.21 17.62 -10.34
N LEU A 292 12.29 16.30 -10.52
CA LEU A 292 13.32 15.43 -9.92
C LEU A 292 14.38 14.97 -10.94
N VAL A 293 14.27 15.42 -12.21
CA VAL A 293 15.21 15.10 -13.30
C VAL A 293 16.10 16.29 -13.57
#